data_AF-A0A1V9EXW8-F1
#
_entry.id   AF-A0A1V9EXW8-F1
#
_cell.length_a   1.000
_cell.length_b   1.000
_cell.length_c   1.000
_cell.angle_alpha   90.00
_cell.angle_beta   90.00
_cell.angle_gamma   90.00
#
_symmetry.space_group_name_H-M   'P 1'
#
loop_
_entity.id
_entity.type
_entity.pdbx_description
1 polymer ?
#
loop_
_entity_poly.entity_id
_entity_poly.type
_entity_poly.pdbx_seq_one_letter_code
_entity_poly.pdbx_strand_id
1 'polypeptide(L)'
;MGYSLIVISQQKIKLLEMSTLKLNGRKDHYERLQLIHQKVSELIIQYKPVSFAIEAPFFGKNVQSMLKLGRAQGVAIAAAMHAGLEVVEYSPKKIKQSITGNGNAGKEQVWQMLQRILNIQHNTDIKYLDASDALAVAVCHHFQDNALLKTAGKKLKGWEDFIAKNPDRIQLK
;
A
#
# COMPACT_ATOMS: atom_id res chain seq x y z
N MET A 1 9.30 -12.06 2.52
CA MET A 1 8.33 -10.98 2.82
C MET A 1 8.93 -9.69 2.32
N GLY A 2 8.29 -9.02 1.36
CA GLY A 2 8.68 -7.67 0.95
C GLY A 2 8.18 -6.64 1.94
N TYR A 3 8.93 -5.55 2.09
CA TYR A 3 8.50 -4.38 2.85
C TYR A 3 9.06 -3.11 2.20
N SER A 4 8.37 -1.99 2.37
CA SER A 4 8.82 -0.70 1.89
C SER A 4 8.38 0.42 2.83
N LEU A 5 9.21 1.45 2.94
CA LEU A 5 8.92 2.70 3.63
C LEU A 5 9.02 3.85 2.64
N ILE A 6 7.99 4.68 2.62
CA ILE A 6 7.97 5.94 1.89
C ILE A 6 7.79 7.09 2.87
N VAL A 7 8.34 8.25 2.53
CA VAL A 7 8.08 9.50 3.22
C VAL A 7 7.43 10.49 2.27
N ILE A 8 6.46 11.23 2.78
CA ILE A 8 5.75 12.26 2.05
C ILE A 8 6.28 13.62 2.50
N SER A 9 6.85 14.39 1.57
CA SER A 9 7.34 15.74 1.83
C SER A 9 6.86 16.67 0.73
N GLN A 10 6.14 17.74 1.09
CA GLN A 10 5.61 18.73 0.13
C GLN A 10 4.86 18.06 -1.04
N GLN A 11 3.97 17.10 -0.73
CA GLN A 11 3.20 16.30 -1.70
C GLN A 11 4.03 15.42 -2.65
N LYS A 12 5.35 15.29 -2.44
CA LYS A 12 6.21 14.36 -3.17
C LYS A 12 6.45 13.12 -2.35
N ILE A 13 6.34 11.97 -3.00
CA ILE A 13 6.69 10.66 -2.43
C ILE A 13 8.20 10.45 -2.59
N LYS A 14 8.89 10.09 -1.52
CA LYS A 14 10.28 9.63 -1.55
C LYS A 14 10.38 8.23 -0.98
N LEU A 15 11.15 7.37 -1.65
CA LEU A 15 11.46 6.04 -1.16
C LEU A 15 12.55 6.13 -0.08
N LEU A 16 12.28 5.60 1.12
CA LEU A 16 13.28 5.49 2.20
C LEU A 16 13.95 4.12 2.19
N GLU A 17 13.16 3.06 2.12
CA GLU A 17 13.65 1.68 2.09
C GLU A 17 12.70 0.81 1.27
N MET A 18 13.26 -0.12 0.50
CA MET A 18 12.53 -1.18 -0.18
C MET A 18 13.41 -2.42 -0.17
N SER A 19 12.96 -3.48 0.51
CA SER A 19 13.79 -4.67 0.68
C SER A 19 12.93 -5.92 0.92
N THR A 20 13.59 -7.07 0.97
CA THR A 20 12.97 -8.36 1.25
C THR A 20 13.59 -9.00 2.48
N LEU A 21 12.74 -9.39 3.43
CA LEU A 21 13.13 -10.27 4.51
C LEU A 21 13.16 -11.72 3.98
N LYS A 22 14.36 -12.29 3.91
CA LYS A 22 14.59 -13.69 3.51
C LYS A 22 14.26 -14.63 4.66
N LEU A 23 13.26 -15.49 4.47
CA LEU A 23 12.78 -16.44 5.49
C LEU A 23 13.23 -17.89 5.22
N ASN A 24 13.88 -18.12 4.09
CA ASN A 24 14.13 -19.45 3.51
C ASN A 24 15.21 -20.25 4.25
N GLY A 25 16.05 -19.59 5.06
CA GLY A 25 17.12 -20.21 5.84
C GLY A 25 16.68 -20.79 7.19
N ARG A 26 15.38 -20.86 7.47
CA ARG A 26 14.80 -21.38 8.72
C ARG A 26 13.82 -22.49 8.41
N LYS A 27 13.97 -23.65 9.06
CA LYS A 27 13.09 -24.82 8.82
C LYS A 27 11.77 -24.68 9.60
N ASP A 28 11.83 -24.09 10.79
CA ASP A 28 10.64 -23.92 11.62
C ASP A 28 9.77 -22.74 11.16
N HIS A 29 8.45 -22.92 11.26
CA HIS A 29 7.48 -21.90 10.88
C HIS A 29 7.39 -20.79 11.92
N TYR A 30 7.48 -21.11 13.22
CA TYR A 30 7.35 -20.12 14.28
C TYR A 30 8.56 -19.19 14.32
N GLU A 31 9.77 -19.70 14.07
CA GLU A 31 10.96 -18.86 13.85
C GLU A 31 10.75 -17.82 12.75
N ARG A 32 10.10 -18.21 11.63
CA ARG A 32 9.81 -17.27 10.53
C ARG A 32 8.81 -16.19 10.96
N LEU A 33 7.81 -16.56 11.75
CA LEU A 33 6.84 -15.60 12.31
C LEU A 33 7.53 -14.64 13.28
N GLN A 34 8.40 -15.14 14.15
CA GLN A 34 9.19 -14.31 15.06
C GLN A 34 10.06 -13.30 14.29
N LEU A 35 10.73 -13.73 13.21
CA LEU A 35 11.52 -12.84 12.36
C LEU A 35 10.68 -11.74 11.70
N ILE A 36 9.45 -12.06 11.27
CA ILE A 36 8.52 -11.06 10.74
C ILE A 36 8.16 -10.04 11.81
N HIS A 37 7.75 -10.51 13.00
CA HIS A 37 7.42 -9.64 14.13
C HIS A 37 8.57 -8.70 14.48
N GLN A 38 9.77 -9.27 14.65
CA GLN A 38 10.97 -8.54 14.99
C GLN A 38 11.29 -7.49 13.92
N LYS A 39 11.29 -7.87 12.65
CA LYS A 39 11.61 -6.95 11.56
C LYS A 39 10.61 -5.79 11.47
N VAL A 40 9.32 -6.07 11.61
CA VAL A 40 8.29 -5.00 11.61
C VAL A 40 8.48 -4.08 12.81
N SER A 41 8.70 -4.64 14.00
CA SER A 41 8.94 -3.85 15.22
C SER A 41 10.19 -2.96 15.10
N GLU A 42 11.29 -3.49 14.56
CA GLU A 42 12.53 -2.75 14.29
C GLU A 42 12.27 -1.56 13.35
N LEU A 43 11.56 -1.79 12.24
CA LEU A 43 11.23 -0.73 11.28
C LEU A 43 10.35 0.35 11.93
N ILE A 44 9.39 -0.03 12.77
CA ILE A 44 8.53 0.92 13.47
C ILE A 44 9.35 1.76 14.47
N ILE A 45 10.21 1.15 15.27
CA ILE A 45 11.06 1.85 16.25
C ILE A 45 12.02 2.81 15.53
N GLN A 46 12.65 2.35 14.45
CA GLN A 46 13.67 3.10 13.73
C GLN A 46 13.08 4.28 12.95
N TYR A 47 11.97 4.07 12.25
CA TYR A 47 11.43 5.06 11.31
C TYR A 47 10.21 5.82 11.82
N LYS A 48 9.55 5.35 12.89
CA LYS A 48 8.34 5.94 13.47
C LYS A 48 7.28 6.29 12.40
N PRO A 49 6.85 5.31 11.59
CA PRO A 49 5.82 5.56 10.59
C PRO A 49 4.51 6.01 11.27
N VAL A 50 3.67 6.72 10.53
CA VAL A 50 2.37 7.20 11.02
C VAL A 50 1.22 6.22 10.74
N SER A 51 1.43 5.30 9.79
CA SER A 51 0.43 4.32 9.37
C SER A 51 1.10 3.05 8.86
N PHE A 52 0.34 1.96 8.83
CA PHE A 52 0.75 0.67 8.32
C PHE A 52 -0.26 0.18 7.28
N ALA A 53 0.20 -0.10 6.07
CA ALA A 53 -0.65 -0.60 4.99
C ALA A 53 -0.20 -1.99 4.54
N ILE A 54 -1.17 -2.86 4.24
CA ILE A 54 -0.92 -4.23 3.79
C ILE A 54 -1.87 -4.65 2.67
N GLU A 55 -1.43 -5.56 1.80
CA GLU A 55 -2.32 -6.15 0.80
C GLU A 55 -3.30 -7.13 1.45
N ALA A 56 -4.58 -7.02 1.15
CA ALA A 56 -5.59 -7.96 1.62
C ALA A 56 -5.39 -9.35 0.98
N PRO A 57 -5.55 -10.45 1.74
CA PRO A 57 -5.40 -11.79 1.20
C PRO A 57 -6.42 -12.04 0.08
N PHE A 58 -5.95 -12.51 -1.09
CA PHE A 58 -6.82 -12.94 -2.19
C PHE A 58 -7.12 -14.43 -2.10
N PHE A 59 -8.36 -14.84 -2.41
CA PHE A 59 -8.78 -16.23 -2.33
C PHE A 59 -7.97 -17.11 -3.32
N GLY A 60 -6.98 -17.84 -2.78
CA GLY A 60 -6.15 -18.76 -3.55
C GLY A 60 -6.75 -20.16 -3.65
N LYS A 61 -6.31 -20.94 -4.64
CA LYS A 61 -6.72 -22.35 -4.81
C LYS A 61 -6.18 -23.29 -3.70
N ASN A 62 -5.13 -22.90 -2.97
CA ASN A 62 -4.48 -23.74 -1.97
C ASN A 62 -4.63 -23.16 -0.55
N VAL A 63 -5.46 -23.81 0.27
CA VAL A 63 -5.79 -23.43 1.64
C VAL A 63 -4.57 -23.40 2.56
N GLN A 64 -3.61 -24.32 2.41
CA GLN A 64 -2.43 -24.38 3.29
C GLN A 64 -1.50 -23.19 3.06
N SER A 65 -1.29 -22.81 1.80
CA SER A 65 -0.50 -21.62 1.46
C SER A 65 -1.19 -20.34 1.96
N MET A 66 -2.52 -20.26 1.83
CA MET A 66 -3.31 -19.16 2.37
C MET A 66 -3.20 -19.06 3.89
N LEU A 67 -3.27 -20.18 4.61
CA LEU A 67 -3.12 -20.17 6.07
C LEU A 67 -1.73 -19.71 6.51
N LYS A 68 -0.68 -20.12 5.80
CA LYS A 68 0.70 -19.67 6.06
C LYS A 68 0.86 -18.17 5.81
N LEU A 69 0.28 -17.65 4.72
CA LEU A 69 0.27 -16.23 4.41
C LEU A 69 -0.50 -15.45 5.49
N GLY A 70 -1.71 -15.89 5.85
CA GLY A 70 -2.53 -15.24 6.88
C GLY A 70 -1.84 -15.17 8.24
N ARG A 71 -1.13 -16.21 8.66
CA ARG A 71 -0.31 -16.17 9.88
C ARG A 71 0.81 -15.13 9.82
N ALA A 72 1.52 -15.06 8.69
CA ALA A 72 2.57 -14.07 8.48
C ALA A 72 2.02 -12.64 8.51
N GLN A 73 0.89 -12.39 7.83
CA GLN A 73 0.22 -11.08 7.84
C GLN A 73 -0.30 -10.73 9.24
N GLY A 74 -0.95 -11.68 9.93
CA GLY A 74 -1.47 -11.47 11.28
C GLY A 74 -0.39 -11.07 12.27
N VAL A 75 0.81 -11.65 12.17
CA VAL A 75 1.94 -11.27 13.03
C VAL A 75 2.48 -9.87 12.71
N ALA A 76 2.55 -9.50 11.42
CA ALA A 76 2.94 -8.14 11.03
C ALA A 76 1.92 -7.09 11.50
N ILE A 77 0.62 -7.39 11.34
CA ILE A 77 -0.50 -6.56 11.78
C ILE A 77 -0.47 -6.40 13.30
N ALA A 78 -0.29 -7.49 14.06
CA ALA A 78 -0.20 -7.44 15.51
C ALA A 78 0.95 -6.56 15.99
N ALA A 79 2.13 -6.65 15.35
CA ALA A 79 3.27 -5.79 15.68
C ALA A 79 2.95 -4.29 15.42
N ALA A 80 2.30 -3.98 14.30
CA ALA A 80 1.89 -2.61 13.97
C ALA A 80 0.83 -2.06 14.96
N MET A 81 -0.20 -2.85 15.27
CA MET A 81 -1.24 -2.48 16.23
C MET A 81 -0.70 -2.31 17.65
N HIS A 82 0.24 -3.17 18.06
CA HIS A 82 0.88 -3.06 19.37
C HIS A 82 1.64 -1.73 19.53
N ALA A 83 2.21 -1.21 18.43
CA ALA A 83 2.85 0.09 18.40
C ALA A 83 1.87 1.27 18.22
N GLY A 84 0.56 1.02 18.19
CA GLY A 84 -0.48 2.05 18.06
C GLY A 84 -0.68 2.56 16.64
N LEU A 85 -0.21 1.85 15.62
CA LEU A 85 -0.40 2.25 14.21
C LEU A 85 -1.78 1.82 13.71
N GLU A 86 -2.42 2.70 12.94
CA GLU A 86 -3.57 2.33 12.13
C GLU A 86 -3.13 1.35 11.04
N VAL A 87 -3.86 0.24 10.93
CA VAL A 87 -3.64 -0.80 9.92
C VAL A 87 -4.72 -0.69 8.85
N VAL A 88 -4.31 -0.51 7.60
CA VAL A 88 -5.23 -0.42 6.45
C VAL A 88 -4.92 -1.50 5.43
N GLU A 89 -5.95 -2.22 5.00
CA GLU A 89 -5.84 -3.28 4.01
C GLU A 89 -6.34 -2.83 2.63
N TYR A 90 -5.63 -3.25 1.57
CA TYR A 90 -6.03 -2.96 0.19
C TYR A 90 -6.10 -4.21 -0.67
N SER A 91 -7.18 -4.36 -1.44
CA SER A 91 -7.29 -5.47 -2.39
C SER A 91 -6.27 -5.33 -3.54
N PRO A 92 -5.81 -6.45 -4.13
CA PRO A 92 -4.88 -6.41 -5.27
C PRO A 92 -5.39 -5.53 -6.42
N LYS A 93 -6.70 -5.60 -6.69
CA LYS A 93 -7.35 -4.80 -7.74
C LYS A 93 -7.33 -3.31 -7.40
N LYS A 94 -7.52 -2.93 -6.14
CA LYS A 94 -7.47 -1.53 -5.68
C LYS A 94 -6.05 -0.97 -5.79
N ILE A 95 -5.04 -1.75 -5.39
CA ILE A 95 -3.62 -1.36 -5.51
C ILE A 95 -3.27 -1.05 -6.96
N LYS A 96 -3.58 -1.99 -7.86
CA LYS A 96 -3.37 -1.83 -9.31
C LYS A 96 -4.11 -0.61 -9.86
N GLN A 97 -5.40 -0.47 -9.54
CA GLN A 97 -6.22 0.66 -9.97
C GLN A 97 -5.63 2.00 -9.49
N SER A 98 -5.15 2.07 -8.26
CA SER A 98 -4.61 3.28 -7.66
C SER A 98 -3.31 3.75 -8.33
N ILE A 99 -2.50 2.83 -8.83
CA ILE A 99 -1.17 3.12 -9.40
C ILE A 99 -1.24 3.32 -10.91
N THR A 100 -1.99 2.47 -11.62
CA THR A 100 -1.98 2.42 -13.09
C THR A 100 -3.25 2.98 -13.71
N GLY A 101 -4.31 3.24 -12.92
CA GLY A 101 -5.64 3.55 -13.43
C GLY A 101 -6.41 2.32 -13.96
N ASN A 102 -5.84 1.12 -13.86
CA ASN A 102 -6.46 -0.13 -14.31
C ASN A 102 -6.24 -1.26 -13.29
N GLY A 103 -7.32 -1.71 -12.63
CA GLY A 103 -7.30 -2.81 -11.67
C GLY A 103 -6.84 -4.17 -12.20
N ASN A 104 -6.81 -4.35 -13.53
CA ASN A 104 -6.36 -5.57 -14.19
C ASN A 104 -4.90 -5.49 -14.69
N ALA A 105 -4.16 -4.43 -14.37
CA ALA A 105 -2.78 -4.24 -14.80
C ALA A 105 -1.85 -5.41 -14.39
N GLY A 106 -0.87 -5.68 -15.26
CA GLY A 106 0.22 -6.63 -14.99
C GLY A 106 1.24 -6.08 -13.97
N LYS A 107 2.06 -6.95 -13.40
CA LYS A 107 3.07 -6.56 -12.38
C LYS A 107 4.10 -5.60 -12.96
N GLU A 108 4.50 -5.82 -14.22
CA GLU A 108 5.45 -5.01 -14.96
C GLU A 108 4.92 -3.58 -15.15
N GLN A 109 3.64 -3.44 -15.47
CA GLN A 109 2.99 -2.14 -15.63
C GLN A 109 2.92 -1.38 -14.31
N VAL A 110 2.60 -2.07 -13.20
CA VAL A 110 2.63 -1.47 -11.86
C VAL A 110 4.03 -0.98 -11.53
N TRP A 111 5.05 -1.79 -11.78
CA TRP A 111 6.45 -1.42 -11.53
C TRP A 111 6.89 -0.20 -12.35
N GLN A 112 6.63 -0.17 -13.66
CA GLN A 112 6.94 0.98 -14.51
C GLN A 112 6.28 2.27 -14.00
N MET A 113 5.04 2.18 -13.52
CA MET A 113 4.34 3.33 -12.96
C MET A 113 4.96 3.78 -11.64
N LEU A 114 5.35 2.85 -10.75
CA LEU A 114 6.07 3.19 -9.53
C LEU A 114 7.41 3.87 -9.81
N GLN A 115 8.15 3.40 -10.81
CA GLN A 115 9.40 4.04 -11.23
C GLN A 115 9.18 5.49 -11.66
N ARG A 116 8.11 5.76 -12.42
CA ARG A 116 7.72 7.12 -12.82
C ARG A 116 7.26 7.98 -11.64
N ILE A 117 6.45 7.42 -10.74
CA ILE A 117 5.91 8.16 -9.58
C ILE A 117 7.03 8.58 -8.61
N LEU A 118 8.00 7.68 -8.37
CA LEU A 118 9.08 7.90 -7.40
C LEU A 118 10.42 8.32 -8.03
N ASN A 119 10.47 8.52 -9.35
CA ASN A 119 11.71 8.77 -10.11
C ASN A 119 12.82 7.73 -9.81
N ILE A 120 12.45 6.46 -9.70
CA ILE A 120 13.42 5.36 -9.51
C ILE A 120 14.11 5.11 -10.85
N GLN A 121 15.44 5.15 -10.86
CA GLN A 121 16.22 4.96 -12.09
C GLN A 121 16.01 3.57 -12.70
N HIS A 122 16.09 3.49 -14.01
CA HIS A 122 15.73 2.32 -14.82
C HIS A 122 16.59 1.07 -14.59
N ASN A 123 17.68 1.17 -13.81
CA ASN A 123 18.69 0.13 -13.60
C ASN A 123 18.46 -0.74 -12.34
N THR A 124 17.41 -0.50 -11.55
CA THR A 124 17.02 -1.43 -10.50
C THR A 124 16.28 -2.62 -11.12
N ASP A 125 17.02 -3.70 -11.39
CA ASP A 125 16.46 -4.96 -11.88
C ASP A 125 15.28 -5.44 -11.02
N ILE A 126 14.28 -6.02 -11.70
CA ILE A 126 13.03 -6.62 -11.18
C ILE A 126 13.27 -7.82 -10.21
N LYS A 127 14.50 -8.02 -9.71
CA LYS A 127 14.86 -9.13 -8.81
C LYS A 127 14.16 -9.11 -7.44
N TYR A 128 13.40 -8.07 -7.10
CA TYR A 128 12.66 -7.97 -5.83
C TYR A 128 11.15 -7.77 -6.02
N LEU A 129 10.48 -8.71 -6.71
CA LEU A 129 9.03 -8.69 -6.93
C LEU A 129 8.22 -8.45 -5.65
N ASP A 130 8.60 -9.07 -4.54
CA ASP A 130 7.90 -8.89 -3.26
C ASP A 130 8.04 -7.46 -2.70
N ALA A 131 9.21 -6.83 -2.87
CA ALA A 131 9.46 -5.50 -2.33
C ALA A 131 8.76 -4.43 -3.19
N SER A 132 8.69 -4.63 -4.51
CA SER A 132 7.89 -3.76 -5.39
C SER A 132 6.39 -3.85 -5.09
N ASP A 133 5.89 -5.02 -4.73
CA ASP A 133 4.49 -5.19 -4.30
C ASP A 133 4.24 -4.42 -2.99
N ALA A 134 5.18 -4.46 -2.03
CA ALA A 134 5.09 -3.66 -0.80
C ALA A 134 5.14 -2.14 -1.05
N LEU A 135 5.97 -1.67 -1.98
CA LEU A 135 5.98 -0.28 -2.41
C LEU A 135 4.65 0.12 -3.07
N ALA A 136 4.06 -0.76 -3.87
CA ALA A 136 2.76 -0.55 -4.48
C ALA A 136 1.67 -0.31 -3.42
N VAL A 137 1.65 -1.12 -2.37
CA VAL A 137 0.72 -0.96 -1.23
C VAL A 137 0.92 0.39 -0.54
N ALA A 138 2.17 0.78 -0.25
CA ALA A 138 2.47 2.05 0.42
C ALA A 138 2.01 3.27 -0.41
N VAL A 139 2.26 3.25 -1.72
CA VAL A 139 1.82 4.33 -2.63
C VAL A 139 0.29 4.35 -2.77
N CYS A 140 -0.34 3.17 -2.84
CA CYS A 140 -1.80 3.05 -2.84
C CYS A 140 -2.40 3.69 -1.60
N HIS A 141 -1.84 3.40 -0.42
CA HIS A 141 -2.28 3.99 0.85
C HIS A 141 -2.23 5.51 0.82
N HIS A 142 -1.08 6.08 0.45
CA HIS A 142 -0.92 7.53 0.31
C HIS A 142 -1.95 8.17 -0.64
N PHE A 143 -2.23 7.53 -1.77
CA PHE A 143 -3.22 8.03 -2.72
C PHE A 143 -4.65 7.98 -2.18
N GLN A 144 -5.00 6.96 -1.39
CA GLN A 144 -6.32 6.89 -0.77
C GLN A 144 -6.46 7.92 0.36
N ASP A 145 -5.46 8.11 1.20
CA ASP A 145 -5.49 9.12 2.26
C ASP A 145 -5.63 10.53 1.69
N ASN A 146 -4.87 10.84 0.63
CA ASN A 146 -5.01 12.12 -0.08
C ASN A 146 -6.36 12.29 -0.76
N ALA A 147 -6.94 11.21 -1.31
CA ALA A 147 -8.27 11.28 -1.91
C ALA A 147 -9.31 11.64 -0.85
N LEU A 148 -9.24 11.00 0.34
CA LEU A 148 -10.11 11.30 1.47
C LEU A 148 -9.96 12.75 1.95
N LEU A 149 -8.74 13.29 2.00
CA LEU A 149 -8.51 14.71 2.32
C LEU A 149 -9.12 15.65 1.26
N LYS A 150 -9.01 15.31 -0.04
CA LYS A 150 -9.61 16.08 -1.14
C LYS A 150 -11.14 16.02 -1.16
N THR A 151 -11.75 14.90 -0.79
CA THR A 151 -13.22 14.78 -0.65
C THR A 151 -13.74 15.38 0.64
N ALA A 152 -13.00 15.33 1.76
CA ALA A 152 -13.36 16.02 2.99
C ALA A 152 -13.46 17.54 2.79
N GLY A 153 -12.58 18.12 1.95
CA GLY A 153 -12.68 19.52 1.50
C GLY A 153 -13.74 19.79 0.43
N LYS A 154 -14.24 18.75 -0.25
CA LYS A 154 -15.33 18.80 -1.24
C LYS A 154 -16.60 18.16 -0.68
N LYS A 155 -17.10 18.65 0.47
CA LYS A 155 -18.55 18.55 0.73
C LYS A 155 -19.25 19.41 -0.33
N LEU A 156 -19.73 18.78 -1.41
CA LEU A 156 -20.72 19.42 -2.28
C LEU A 156 -21.91 19.81 -1.38
N LYS A 157 -22.15 21.11 -1.22
CA LYS A 157 -23.30 21.67 -0.51
C LYS A 157 -24.56 21.47 -1.35
N GLY A 158 -24.97 20.21 -1.54
CA GLY A 158 -26.21 19.86 -2.21
C GLY A 158 -26.33 20.32 -3.67
N TRP A 159 -27.53 20.14 -4.21
CA TRP A 159 -27.93 20.49 -5.58
C TRP A 159 -27.84 21.99 -5.87
N GLU A 160 -28.00 22.82 -4.83
CA GLU A 160 -27.98 24.28 -4.91
C GLU A 160 -26.59 24.82 -5.28
N ASP A 161 -25.53 24.28 -4.68
CA ASP A 161 -24.15 24.71 -4.93
C ASP A 161 -23.66 24.27 -6.33
N PHE A 162 -24.25 23.20 -6.88
CA PHE A 162 -24.02 22.75 -8.25
C PHE A 162 -24.68 23.67 -9.28
N ILE A 163 -25.93 24.07 -9.04
CA ILE A 163 -26.69 25.05 -9.84
C ILE A 163 -25.97 26.39 -9.87
N ALA A 164 -25.51 26.89 -8.71
CA ALA A 164 -24.81 28.17 -8.61
C ALA A 164 -23.49 28.21 -9.42
N LYS A 165 -22.81 27.07 -9.56
CA LYS A 165 -21.53 26.97 -10.30
C LYS A 165 -21.69 26.63 -11.78
N ASN A 166 -22.88 26.20 -12.21
CA ASN A 166 -23.16 25.80 -13.60
C ASN A 166 -24.51 26.37 -14.07
N PRO A 167 -24.68 27.71 -14.06
CA PRO A 167 -25.96 28.34 -14.39
C PRO A 167 -26.41 28.09 -15.84
N ASP A 168 -25.45 27.81 -16.74
CA ASP A 168 -25.64 27.47 -18.15
C ASP A 168 -26.25 26.08 -18.40
N ARG A 169 -26.25 25.21 -17.38
CA ARG A 169 -26.74 23.82 -17.50
C ARG A 169 -28.19 23.61 -17.05
N ILE A 170 -28.88 24.69 -16.68
CA ILE A 170 -30.26 24.63 -16.20
C ILE A 170 -31.20 24.95 -17.36
N GLN A 171 -31.76 23.91 -17.99
CA GLN A 171 -32.86 24.08 -18.92
C GLN A 171 -34.16 24.15 -18.11
N LEU A 172 -34.66 25.37 -17.91
CA LEU A 172 -36.03 25.60 -17.44
C LEU A 172 -36.97 25.16 -18.56
N LYS A 173 -37.84 24.20 -18.28
CA LYS A 173 -38.98 23.86 -19.13
C LYS A 173 -40.08 24.88 -18.96
#